data_AF-A0A9E1N0N2-F1
#
_entry.id   AF-A0A9E1N0N2-F1
#
_cell.length_a   1.000
_cell.length_b   1.000
_cell.length_c   1.000
_cell.angle_alpha   90.00
_cell.angle_beta   90.00
_cell.angle_gamma   90.00
#
_symmetry.space_group_name_H-M   'P 1'
#
loop_
_entity.id
_entity.type
_entity.pdbx_description
1 polymer ?
#
loop_
_entity_poly.entity_id
_entity_poly.type
_entity_poly.pdbx_seq_one_letter_code
_entity_poly.pdbx_strand_id
1 'polypeptide(L)'
;MRTPIILGLALLIGCADVESDDLLTSGMYAHLEVEALGDGTSRASAVLKAGGVNSNTYVDLTGDDALTAEFEGETQDMTKETVGNYHRYVADFDSDTAGETLTIVFSRTVDAGAPTSTLTLPD
;
A
#
# COMPACT_ATOMS: atom_id res chain seq x y z
N MET A 1 30.64 -39.11 22.98
CA MET A 1 29.46 -38.24 22.77
C MET A 1 29.64 -37.55 21.41
N ARG A 2 28.73 -37.80 20.45
CA ARG A 2 28.77 -37.22 19.10
C ARG A 2 27.62 -36.22 19.00
N THR A 3 27.92 -34.93 19.04
CA THR A 3 26.93 -33.85 18.90
C THR A 3 26.71 -33.59 17.40
N PRO A 4 25.52 -33.78 16.84
CA PRO A 4 25.25 -33.37 15.47
C PRO A 4 25.04 -31.85 15.43
N ILE A 5 25.81 -31.19 14.57
CA ILE A 5 25.63 -29.77 14.21
C ILE A 5 24.33 -29.67 13.41
N ILE A 6 23.33 -29.02 14.01
CA ILE A 6 22.10 -28.62 13.32
C ILE A 6 22.48 -27.45 12.41
N LEU A 7 22.64 -27.73 11.12
CA LEU A 7 22.81 -26.74 10.08
C LEU A 7 21.45 -26.06 9.86
N GLY A 8 21.22 -24.95 10.58
CA GLY A 8 20.04 -24.11 10.42
C GLY A 8 20.02 -23.47 9.04
N LEU A 9 19.18 -23.99 8.16
CA LEU A 9 18.86 -23.39 6.87
C LEU A 9 17.93 -22.19 7.13
N ALA A 10 18.51 -21.02 7.36
CA ALA A 10 17.78 -19.76 7.34
C ALA A 10 17.34 -19.49 5.90
N LEU A 11 16.10 -19.85 5.58
CA LEU A 11 15.42 -19.37 4.39
C LEU A 11 15.25 -17.86 4.55
N LEU A 12 16.20 -17.09 4.02
CA LEU A 12 16.01 -15.67 3.76
C LEU A 12 14.98 -15.55 2.63
N ILE A 13 13.71 -15.63 3.00
CA ILE A 13 12.62 -15.15 2.16
C ILE A 13 12.74 -13.63 2.19
N GLY A 14 13.70 -13.10 1.43
CA GLY A 14 13.89 -11.66 1.31
C GLY A 14 12.64 -11.09 0.66
N CYS A 15 11.83 -10.37 1.43
CA CYS A 15 10.92 -9.39 0.85
C CYS A 15 11.81 -8.46 0.02
N ALA A 16 11.57 -8.36 -1.27
CA ALA A 16 12.34 -7.45 -2.11
C ALA A 16 11.70 -6.07 -2.04
N ASP A 17 12.51 -5.04 -2.21
CA ASP A 17 12.08 -3.65 -2.25
C ASP A 17 12.50 -3.06 -3.60
N VAL A 18 11.69 -2.18 -4.16
CA VAL A 18 11.95 -1.52 -5.44
C VAL A 18 11.35 -0.11 -5.44
N GLU A 19 12.10 0.83 -5.98
CA GLU A 19 11.65 2.21 -6.12
C GLU A 19 10.61 2.31 -7.25
N SER A 20 9.61 3.18 -7.06
CA SER A 20 8.51 3.33 -8.02
C SER A 20 8.99 3.92 -9.36
N ASP A 21 10.04 4.75 -9.36
CA ASP A 21 10.64 5.34 -10.56
C ASP A 21 11.25 4.30 -11.52
N ASP A 22 11.61 3.12 -11.00
CA ASP A 22 12.14 1.99 -11.79
C ASP A 22 11.03 1.13 -12.42
N LEU A 23 9.75 1.47 -12.19
CA LEU A 23 8.60 0.68 -12.59
C LEU A 23 7.57 1.48 -13.37
N LEU A 24 7.09 0.88 -14.46
CA LEU A 24 5.85 1.30 -15.09
C LEU A 24 4.65 0.82 -14.27
N THR A 25 3.57 1.60 -14.28
CA THR A 25 2.33 1.31 -13.57
C THR A 25 1.75 -0.05 -13.97
N SER A 26 1.92 -0.47 -15.23
CA SER A 26 1.48 -1.79 -15.72
C SER A 26 2.17 -2.97 -15.02
N GLY A 27 3.32 -2.74 -14.37
CA GLY A 27 4.05 -3.74 -13.59
C GLY A 27 3.67 -3.75 -12.11
N MET A 28 2.82 -2.83 -11.67
CA MET A 28 2.43 -2.68 -10.28
C MET A 28 1.08 -3.34 -10.00
N TYR A 29 0.90 -3.78 -8.77
CA TYR A 29 -0.37 -4.20 -8.20
C TYR A 29 -0.61 -3.41 -6.92
N ALA A 30 -1.81 -2.86 -6.79
CA ALA A 30 -2.24 -2.17 -5.59
C ALA A 30 -3.16 -3.07 -4.77
N HIS A 31 -2.78 -3.32 -3.52
CA HIS A 31 -3.69 -3.83 -2.51
C HIS A 31 -4.23 -2.64 -1.74
N LEU A 32 -5.54 -2.41 -1.84
CA LEU A 32 -6.21 -1.26 -1.23
C LEU A 32 -7.20 -1.78 -0.19
N GLU A 33 -7.28 -1.08 0.93
CA GLU A 33 -8.17 -1.41 2.04
C GLU A 33 -8.73 -0.13 2.64
N VAL A 34 -9.96 -0.20 3.12
CA VAL A 34 -10.58 0.84 3.91
C VAL A 34 -11.26 0.21 5.13
N GLU A 35 -11.01 0.78 6.30
CA GLU A 35 -11.47 0.25 7.59
C GLU A 35 -12.18 1.35 8.37
N ALA A 36 -13.34 1.03 8.94
CA ALA A 36 -13.98 1.84 9.98
C ALA A 36 -13.40 1.45 11.35
N LEU A 37 -12.79 2.40 12.07
CA LEU A 37 -12.11 2.12 13.35
C LEU A 37 -13.09 2.02 14.53
N GLY A 38 -14.35 2.44 14.34
CA GLY A 38 -15.42 2.33 15.33
C GLY A 38 -15.35 3.38 16.44
N ASP A 39 -14.52 4.40 16.27
CA ASP A 39 -14.40 5.57 17.14
C ASP A 39 -14.84 6.87 16.45
N GLY A 40 -15.56 6.77 15.32
CA GLY A 40 -15.92 7.90 14.48
C GLY A 40 -14.88 8.21 13.40
N THR A 41 -13.84 7.38 13.24
CA THR A 41 -12.80 7.58 12.23
C THR A 41 -12.64 6.37 11.32
N SER A 42 -12.13 6.63 10.11
CA SER A 42 -11.80 5.58 9.14
C SER A 42 -10.37 5.72 8.66
N ARG A 43 -9.81 4.60 8.19
CA ARG A 43 -8.45 4.52 7.67
C ARG A 43 -8.45 3.93 6.27
N ALA A 44 -7.97 4.73 5.31
CA ALA A 44 -7.60 4.25 3.99
C ALA A 44 -6.17 3.72 4.02
N SER A 45 -5.92 2.60 3.35
CA SER A 45 -4.56 2.14 3.16
C SER A 45 -4.28 1.49 1.82
N ALA A 46 -3.03 1.62 1.38
CA ALA A 46 -2.54 1.08 0.13
C ALA A 46 -1.17 0.41 0.33
N VAL A 47 -1.01 -0.76 -0.27
CA VAL A 47 0.28 -1.46 -0.40
C VAL A 47 0.51 -1.74 -1.87
N LEU A 48 1.63 -1.27 -2.40
CA LEU A 48 2.01 -1.45 -3.79
C LEU A 48 3.03 -2.58 -3.92
N LYS A 49 2.87 -3.41 -4.95
CA LYS A 49 3.71 -4.58 -5.23
C LYS A 49 4.14 -4.64 -6.67
N ALA A 50 5.39 -5.02 -6.92
CA ALA A 50 5.89 -5.26 -8.28
C ALA A 50 5.62 -6.71 -8.71
N GLY A 51 5.00 -6.92 -9.87
CA GLY A 51 4.78 -8.26 -10.44
C GLY A 51 3.52 -8.99 -9.97
N GLY A 52 2.58 -8.30 -9.31
CA GLY A 52 1.23 -8.83 -9.03
C GLY A 52 0.93 -9.12 -7.56
N VAL A 53 -0.30 -9.59 -7.30
CA VAL A 53 -0.85 -9.82 -5.95
C VAL A 53 -0.04 -10.78 -5.08
N ASN A 54 0.49 -11.85 -5.68
CA ASN A 54 1.28 -12.89 -5.01
C ASN A 54 2.77 -12.52 -4.90
N SER A 55 3.16 -11.31 -5.30
CA SER A 55 4.52 -10.84 -5.16
C SER A 55 4.87 -10.54 -3.69
N ASN A 56 6.15 -10.74 -3.37
CA ASN A 56 6.79 -10.33 -2.14
C ASN A 56 7.77 -9.15 -2.36
N THR A 57 7.67 -8.49 -3.53
CA THR A 57 8.40 -7.27 -3.85
C THR A 57 7.48 -6.08 -3.61
N TYR A 58 7.76 -5.31 -2.58
CA TYR A 58 7.01 -4.09 -2.26
C TYR A 58 7.60 -2.91 -3.02
N VAL A 59 6.75 -1.93 -3.35
CA VAL A 59 7.15 -0.72 -4.06
C VAL A 59 7.24 0.42 -3.04
N ASP A 60 8.40 1.06 -2.97
CA ASP A 60 8.58 2.35 -2.29
C ASP A 60 8.36 3.49 -3.29
N LEU A 61 7.38 4.34 -3.00
CA LEU A 61 7.12 5.58 -3.73
C LEU A 61 8.26 6.59 -3.52
N THR A 62 8.90 6.95 -4.62
CA THR A 62 10.01 7.90 -4.70
C THR A 62 9.72 9.02 -5.70
N GLY A 63 10.61 10.01 -5.79
CA GLY A 63 10.47 11.09 -6.76
C GLY A 63 9.24 11.96 -6.49
N ASP A 64 8.39 12.09 -7.50
CA ASP A 64 7.11 12.80 -7.47
C ASP A 64 5.90 11.87 -7.40
N ASP A 65 6.12 10.57 -7.24
CA ASP A 65 5.07 9.58 -7.10
C ASP A 65 4.34 9.74 -5.75
N ALA A 66 3.01 9.85 -5.79
CA ALA A 66 2.20 10.07 -4.60
C ALA A 66 0.85 9.34 -4.66
N LEU A 67 0.37 8.93 -3.49
CA LEU A 67 -0.99 8.45 -3.30
C LEU A 67 -1.79 9.49 -2.53
N THR A 68 -2.99 9.77 -3.03
CA THR A 68 -3.98 10.61 -2.34
C THR A 68 -5.25 9.81 -2.11
N ALA A 69 -5.88 10.03 -0.97
CA ALA A 69 -7.19 9.47 -0.64
C ALA A 69 -8.21 10.61 -0.52
N GLU A 70 -9.42 10.38 -1.03
CA GLU A 70 -10.55 11.30 -0.92
C GLU A 70 -11.74 10.57 -0.27
N PHE A 71 -12.29 11.17 0.77
CA PHE A 71 -13.47 10.68 1.48
C PHE A 71 -14.37 11.86 1.86
N GLU A 72 -15.65 11.77 1.53
CA GLU A 72 -16.65 12.83 1.80
C GLU A 72 -16.23 14.25 1.33
N GLY A 73 -15.44 14.32 0.26
CA GLY A 73 -14.93 15.58 -0.31
C GLY A 73 -13.70 16.16 0.40
N GLU A 74 -13.18 15.48 1.41
CA GLU A 74 -11.86 15.76 1.98
C GLU A 74 -10.80 14.95 1.25
N THR A 75 -9.75 15.61 0.75
CA THR A 75 -8.60 14.95 0.12
C THR A 75 -7.39 15.05 1.03
N GLN A 76 -6.72 13.92 1.26
CA GLN A 76 -5.49 13.84 2.04
C GLN A 76 -4.39 13.09 1.28
N ASP A 77 -3.14 13.57 1.43
CA ASP A 77 -1.96 12.83 1.01
C ASP A 77 -1.76 11.61 1.91
N MET A 78 -1.52 10.44 1.32
CA MET A 78 -1.27 9.23 2.09
C MET A 78 0.17 9.21 2.61
N THR A 79 0.33 9.05 3.91
CA THR A 79 1.64 9.01 4.58
C THR A 79 2.24 7.61 4.53
N LYS A 80 3.56 7.52 4.25
CA LYS A 80 4.30 6.25 4.26
C LYS A 80 4.58 5.77 5.69
N GLU A 81 4.15 4.56 5.99
CA GLU A 81 4.54 3.74 7.13
C GLU A 81 5.44 2.59 6.63
N THR A 82 6.56 2.32 7.30
CA THR A 82 7.53 1.30 6.85
C THR A 82 7.95 0.36 7.97
N VAL A 83 7.91 -0.95 7.70
CA VAL A 83 8.40 -2.01 8.60
C VAL A 83 9.28 -2.97 7.81
N GLY A 84 10.60 -2.85 7.95
CA GLY A 84 11.53 -3.57 7.07
C GLY A 84 11.36 -3.09 5.63
N ASN A 85 11.07 -4.02 4.72
CA ASN A 85 10.83 -3.74 3.29
C ASN A 85 9.34 -3.66 2.95
N TYR A 86 8.47 -3.62 3.96
CA TYR A 86 7.04 -3.46 3.76
C TYR A 86 6.68 -1.98 3.86
N HIS A 87 6.13 -1.44 2.77
CA HIS A 87 5.67 -0.06 2.66
C HIS A 87 4.15 -0.03 2.59
N ARG A 88 3.53 0.70 3.52
CA ARG A 88 2.09 0.96 3.56
C ARG A 88 1.87 2.45 3.53
N TYR A 89 0.92 2.89 2.72
CA TYR A 89 0.51 4.30 2.63
C TYR A 89 -0.84 4.43 3.30
N VAL A 90 -1.01 5.42 4.18
CA VAL A 90 -2.21 5.56 5.01
C VAL A 90 -2.75 6.99 5.00
N ALA A 91 -4.07 7.14 5.05
CA ALA A 91 -4.75 8.40 5.34
C ALA A 91 -5.90 8.13 6.31
N ASP A 92 -6.12 9.04 7.26
CA ASP A 92 -7.10 8.93 8.32
C ASP A 92 -8.17 10.01 8.16
N PHE A 93 -9.44 9.64 8.26
CA PHE A 93 -10.56 10.57 8.11
C PHE A 93 -11.41 10.60 9.38
N ASP A 94 -11.89 11.80 9.75
CA ASP A 94 -12.77 12.03 10.90
C ASP A 94 -14.24 11.65 10.62
N SER A 95 -14.44 10.50 9.98
CA SER A 95 -15.75 9.91 9.69
C SER A 95 -15.62 8.42 9.43
N ASP A 96 -16.55 7.63 9.94
CA ASP A 96 -16.70 6.19 9.72
C ASP A 96 -18.09 5.82 9.17
N THR A 97 -18.69 6.75 8.42
CA THR A 97 -20.03 6.56 7.84
C THR A 97 -20.04 5.36 6.88
N ALA A 98 -20.71 4.29 7.29
CA ALA A 98 -20.87 3.07 6.50
C ALA A 98 -21.49 3.33 5.12
N GLY A 99 -21.02 2.59 4.12
CA GLY A 99 -21.52 2.68 2.74
C GLY A 99 -21.00 3.88 1.93
N GLU A 100 -20.26 4.80 2.55
CA GLU A 100 -19.64 5.91 1.83
C GLU A 100 -18.48 5.46 0.94
N THR A 101 -18.25 6.21 -0.14
CA THR A 101 -17.22 5.89 -1.13
C THR A 101 -15.92 6.62 -0.80
N LEU A 102 -14.84 5.84 -0.69
CA LEU A 102 -13.49 6.35 -0.60
C LEU A 102 -12.77 6.17 -1.94
N THR A 103 -12.07 7.20 -2.39
CA THR A 103 -11.34 7.19 -3.66
C THR A 103 -9.84 7.27 -3.41
N ILE A 104 -9.04 6.45 -4.08
CA ILE A 104 -7.57 6.50 -4.03
C ILE A 104 -7.04 6.79 -5.43
N VAL A 105 -6.15 7.78 -5.53
CA VAL A 105 -5.50 8.20 -6.77
C VAL A 105 -3.99 8.05 -6.65
N PHE A 106 -3.38 7.39 -7.64
CA PHE A 106 -1.94 7.31 -7.80
C PHE A 106 -1.47 8.31 -8.86
N SER A 107 -0.70 9.32 -8.43
CA SER A 107 -0.17 10.38 -9.29
C SER A 107 1.32 10.18 -9.52
N ARG A 108 1.75 10.34 -10.77
CA ARG A 108 3.14 10.19 -11.21
C ARG A 108 3.40 10.87 -12.54
N THR A 109 4.68 11.12 -12.87
CA THR A 109 5.07 11.68 -14.18
C THR A 109 5.77 10.71 -15.13
N VAL A 110 6.27 9.59 -14.62
CA VAL A 110 7.03 8.62 -15.46
C VAL A 110 6.17 7.92 -16.50
N ASP A 111 4.86 7.77 -16.27
CA ASP A 111 3.90 7.27 -17.25
C ASP A 111 2.49 7.86 -17.02
N ALA A 112 1.48 7.33 -17.72
CA ALA A 112 0.10 7.80 -17.63
C ALA A 112 -0.58 7.51 -16.28
N GLY A 113 0.08 6.81 -15.36
CA GLY A 113 -0.44 6.47 -14.04
C GLY A 113 -1.43 5.31 -14.05
N ALA A 114 -2.10 5.14 -12.91
CA ALA A 114 -3.15 4.14 -12.72
C ALA A 114 -4.53 4.82 -12.85
N PRO A 115 -5.57 4.07 -13.26
CA PRO A 115 -6.93 4.56 -13.09
C PRO A 115 -7.23 4.79 -11.60
N THR A 116 -8.13 5.73 -11.33
CA THR A 116 -8.69 5.96 -10.01
C THR A 116 -9.32 4.67 -9.45
N SER A 117 -9.06 4.39 -8.18
CA SER A 117 -9.63 3.24 -7.47
C SER A 117 -10.65 3.69 -6.45
N THR A 118 -11.77 2.98 -6.34
CA THR A 118 -12.85 3.29 -5.40
C THR A 118 -13.09 2.13 -4.45
N LEU A 119 -13.22 2.42 -3.18
CA LEU A 119 -13.58 1.50 -2.11
C LEU A 119 -14.87 1.97 -1.44
N THR A 120 -15.60 1.05 -0.83
CA THR A 120 -16.79 1.36 -0.04
C THR A 120 -16.51 0.99 1.41
N LEU A 121 -16.81 1.92 2.33
CA LEU A 121 -16.69 1.66 3.75
C LEU A 121 -17.65 0.52 4.16
N PRO A 122 -17.19 -0.51 4.88
CA PRO A 122 -18.07 -1.61 5.30
C PRO A 122 -19.16 -1.16 6.27
N ASP A 123 -20.28 -1.90 6.29
CA ASP A 123 -21.41 -1.76 7.23
C ASP A 123 -21.10 -2.31 8.64
#